data_AF-A0A9E5AU76-F1
#
_entry.id   AF-A0A9E5AU76-F1
#
_cell.length_a   1.000
_cell.length_b   1.000
_cell.length_c   1.000
_cell.angle_alpha   90.00
_cell.angle_beta   90.00
_cell.angle_gamma   90.00
#
_symmetry.space_group_name_H-M   'P 1'
#
loop_
_entity.id
_entity.type
_entity.pdbx_description
1 polymer ?
#
loop_
_entity_poly.entity_id
_entity_poly.type
_entity_poly.pdbx_seq_one_letter_code
_entity_poly.pdbx_strand_id
1 'polypeptide(L)'
;MSFISHVKINKSLHRPIRAFTLIETLTSIMIITTVILGPMTVANNASTYARGTKDTMTGIYLAQEALELLHHQQDSLYLRCVSQTSNACTPDSYETPSEAAWRYFRIRLGDNTRGPSCYTATNPAGCAYDFIDMTSNSISGIDSEDTFPVKYSGTDERCLTLSISAEHLYVCKGAHGTGAGFTDTPYARTVNIVSVPTFIASDQDAERQDDLRVTARVSFRHINGYTKQVRVVEFFHARS
;
A
#
# COMPACT_ATOMS: atom_id res chain seq x y z
N MET A 1 -42.83 -33.31 -80.69
CA MET A 1 -43.55 -32.80 -79.50
C MET A 1 -42.74 -31.67 -78.90
N SER A 2 -43.17 -30.43 -79.11
CA SER A 2 -42.48 -29.22 -78.65
C SER A 2 -43.25 -28.65 -77.45
N PHE A 3 -42.62 -28.63 -76.28
CA PHE A 3 -43.16 -28.03 -75.07
C PHE A 3 -42.59 -26.62 -74.92
N ILE A 4 -43.39 -25.61 -75.25
CA ILE A 4 -43.10 -24.21 -74.98
C ILE A 4 -43.54 -23.92 -73.54
N SER A 5 -42.57 -23.78 -72.65
CA SER A 5 -42.79 -23.34 -71.26
C SER A 5 -42.96 -21.82 -71.21
N HIS A 6 -44.18 -21.36 -70.91
CA HIS A 6 -44.48 -19.95 -70.68
C HIS A 6 -44.12 -19.55 -69.25
N VAL A 7 -42.93 -18.99 -69.05
CA VAL A 7 -42.55 -18.32 -67.81
C VAL A 7 -43.28 -16.97 -67.73
N LYS A 8 -44.29 -16.87 -66.85
CA LYS A 8 -44.94 -15.60 -66.49
C LYS A 8 -44.00 -14.77 -65.62
N ILE A 9 -43.35 -13.76 -66.22
CA ILE A 9 -42.61 -12.74 -65.48
C ILE A 9 -43.64 -11.84 -64.78
N ASN A 10 -43.72 -11.97 -63.45
CA ASN A 10 -44.62 -11.18 -62.61
C ASN A 10 -44.11 -9.72 -62.57
N LYS A 11 -44.90 -8.77 -63.07
CA LYS A 11 -44.53 -7.34 -63.07
C LYS A 11 -44.56 -6.83 -61.62
N SER A 12 -43.39 -6.81 -60.98
CA SER A 12 -43.15 -6.16 -59.69
C SER A 12 -43.56 -4.69 -59.79
N LEU A 13 -44.59 -4.32 -59.03
CA LEU A 13 -45.10 -2.96 -58.88
C LEU A 13 -44.01 -2.10 -58.22
N HIS A 14 -43.24 -1.35 -59.02
CA HIS A 14 -42.23 -0.43 -58.48
C HIS A 14 -42.94 0.70 -57.71
N ARG A 15 -42.95 0.60 -56.38
CA ARG A 15 -43.31 1.74 -55.52
C ARG A 15 -42.23 2.82 -55.69
N PRO A 16 -42.62 4.09 -55.92
CA PRO A 16 -41.65 5.17 -55.97
C PRO A 16 -40.95 5.26 -54.61
N ILE A 17 -39.63 5.07 -54.62
CA ILE A 17 -38.79 5.24 -53.43
C ILE A 17 -38.74 6.73 -53.14
N ARG A 18 -39.31 7.14 -52.00
CA ARG A 18 -39.14 8.51 -51.51
C ARG A 18 -37.72 8.64 -50.98
N ALA A 19 -36.93 9.52 -51.60
CA ALA A 19 -35.62 9.86 -51.09
C ALA A 19 -35.77 10.64 -49.78
N PHE A 20 -34.89 10.34 -48.82
CA PHE A 20 -34.80 11.10 -47.58
C PHE A 20 -34.44 12.56 -47.87
N THR A 21 -35.09 13.48 -47.17
CA THR A 21 -34.71 14.89 -47.26
C THR A 21 -33.40 15.12 -46.51
N LEU A 22 -32.61 16.11 -46.95
CA LEU A 22 -31.32 16.43 -46.32
C LEU A 22 -31.46 16.78 -44.83
N ILE A 23 -32.58 17.40 -44.45
CA ILE A 23 -32.86 17.74 -43.05
C ILE A 23 -33.16 16.51 -42.19
N GLU A 24 -33.75 15.46 -42.76
CA GLU A 24 -34.05 14.20 -42.09
C GLU A 24 -32.80 13.35 -41.84
N THR A 25 -31.84 13.35 -42.78
CA THR A 25 -30.56 12.66 -42.58
C THR A 25 -29.69 13.38 -41.56
N LEU A 26 -29.68 14.73 -41.56
CA LEU A 26 -28.92 15.52 -40.60
C LEU A 26 -29.43 15.34 -39.17
N THR A 27 -30.75 15.38 -38.98
CA THR A 27 -31.37 15.11 -37.67
C THR A 27 -31.14 13.66 -37.21
N SER A 28 -31.19 12.69 -38.12
CA SER A 28 -30.89 11.29 -37.81
C SER A 28 -29.45 11.10 -37.33
N ILE A 29 -28.46 11.72 -38.00
CA ILE A 29 -27.06 11.66 -37.58
C ILE A 29 -26.87 12.34 -36.23
N MET A 30 -27.52 13.48 -35.99
CA MET A 30 -27.47 14.16 -34.68
C MET A 30 -28.00 13.27 -33.55
N ILE A 31 -29.12 12.58 -33.75
CA ILE A 31 -29.69 11.66 -32.75
C ILE A 31 -28.73 10.49 -32.51
N ILE A 32 -28.25 9.84 -33.57
CA ILE A 32 -27.34 8.69 -33.47
C ILE A 32 -26.05 9.07 -32.74
N THR A 33 -25.43 10.20 -33.11
CA THR A 33 -24.21 10.67 -32.46
C THR A 33 -24.43 10.99 -30.99
N THR A 34 -25.53 11.64 -30.63
CA THR A 34 -25.86 11.94 -29.23
C THR A 34 -26.08 10.66 -28.41
N VAL A 35 -26.77 9.68 -28.98
CA VAL A 35 -27.05 8.37 -28.34
C VAL A 35 -25.77 7.55 -28.14
N ILE A 36 -24.77 7.67 -29.02
CA ILE A 36 -23.49 6.96 -28.88
C ILE A 36 -22.56 7.70 -27.91
N LEU A 37 -22.43 9.01 -28.05
CA LEU A 37 -21.48 9.81 -27.27
C LEU A 37 -21.84 9.87 -25.79
N GLY A 38 -23.13 9.99 -25.45
CA GLY A 38 -23.58 10.06 -24.06
C GLY A 38 -23.10 8.89 -23.20
N PRO A 39 -23.47 7.64 -23.53
CA PRO A 39 -23.02 6.45 -22.81
C PRO A 39 -21.50 6.25 -22.84
N MET A 40 -20.85 6.57 -23.97
CA MET A 40 -19.40 6.45 -24.10
C MET A 40 -18.65 7.36 -23.11
N THR A 41 -19.10 8.61 -22.95
CA THR A 41 -18.51 9.54 -21.97
C THR A 41 -18.70 9.04 -20.54
N VAL A 42 -19.89 8.53 -20.20
CA VAL A 42 -20.15 7.96 -18.86
C VAL A 42 -19.26 6.75 -18.60
N ALA A 43 -19.13 5.83 -19.56
CA ALA A 43 -18.30 4.64 -19.42
C ALA A 43 -16.82 4.99 -19.23
N ASN A 44 -16.30 5.98 -19.96
CA ASN A 44 -14.91 6.41 -19.83
C ASN A 44 -14.62 7.06 -18.47
N ASN A 45 -15.55 7.90 -17.99
CA ASN A 45 -15.45 8.53 -16.68
C ASN A 45 -15.52 7.49 -15.55
N ALA A 46 -16.43 6.53 -15.65
CA ALA A 46 -16.56 5.44 -14.69
C ALA A 46 -15.29 4.57 -14.62
N SER A 47 -14.72 4.20 -15.78
CA SER A 47 -13.48 3.43 -15.86
C SER A 47 -12.30 4.16 -15.20
N THR A 48 -12.16 5.46 -15.46
CA THR A 48 -11.12 6.30 -14.85
C THR A 48 -11.29 6.40 -13.34
N TYR A 49 -12.52 6.59 -12.86
CA TYR A 49 -12.83 6.63 -11.43
C TYR A 49 -12.54 5.30 -10.73
N ALA A 50 -12.91 4.17 -11.36
CA ALA A 50 -12.66 2.84 -10.83
C ALA A 50 -11.16 2.56 -10.65
N ARG A 51 -10.32 2.94 -11.62
CA ARG A 51 -8.85 2.81 -11.52
C ARG A 51 -8.28 3.66 -10.38
N GLY A 52 -8.68 4.93 -10.30
CA GLY A 52 -8.22 5.82 -9.23
C GLY A 52 -8.63 5.34 -7.83
N THR A 53 -9.83 4.77 -7.72
CA THR A 53 -10.32 4.18 -6.46
C THR A 53 -9.53 2.93 -6.09
N LYS A 54 -9.26 2.04 -7.06
CA LYS A 54 -8.43 0.85 -6.85
C LYS A 54 -7.05 1.20 -6.30
N ASP A 55 -6.37 2.18 -6.90
CA ASP A 55 -5.02 2.55 -6.49
C ASP A 55 -5.03 3.18 -5.08
N THR A 56 -6.04 4.01 -4.79
CA THR A 56 -6.22 4.60 -3.46
C THR A 56 -6.49 3.53 -2.41
N MET A 57 -7.35 2.55 -2.71
CA MET A 57 -7.68 1.45 -1.81
C MET A 57 -6.46 0.55 -1.55
N THR A 58 -5.69 0.23 -2.61
CA THR A 58 -4.41 -0.47 -2.46
C THR A 58 -3.45 0.30 -1.57
N GLY A 59 -3.32 1.61 -1.77
CA GLY A 59 -2.49 2.47 -0.93
C GLY A 59 -2.91 2.50 0.53
N ILE A 60 -4.21 2.44 0.83
CA ILE A 60 -4.73 2.33 2.20
C ILE A 60 -4.33 0.99 2.81
N TYR A 61 -4.53 -0.13 2.09
CA TYR A 61 -4.17 -1.45 2.60
C TYR A 61 -2.67 -1.58 2.85
N LEU A 62 -1.82 -1.08 1.95
CA LEU A 62 -0.37 -1.07 2.15
C LEU A 62 0.08 -0.23 3.35
N ALA A 63 -0.66 0.86 3.65
CA ALA A 63 -0.40 1.69 4.82
C ALA A 63 -0.85 0.99 6.12
N GLN A 64 -2.00 0.32 6.09
CA GLN A 64 -2.51 -0.48 7.21
C GLN A 64 -1.61 -1.67 7.51
N GLU A 65 -1.16 -2.39 6.47
CA GLU A 65 -0.21 -3.50 6.60
C GLU A 65 1.06 -3.06 7.33
N ALA A 66 1.63 -1.88 7.01
CA ALA A 66 2.78 -1.36 7.78
C ALA A 66 2.46 -1.20 9.27
N LEU A 67 1.29 -0.65 9.61
CA LEU A 67 0.91 -0.50 11.02
C LEU A 67 0.69 -1.85 11.70
N GLU A 68 0.05 -2.80 11.02
CA GLU A 68 -0.14 -4.17 11.50
C GLU A 68 1.21 -4.88 11.73
N LEU A 69 2.21 -4.65 10.87
CA LEU A 69 3.56 -5.17 11.06
C LEU A 69 4.22 -4.59 12.33
N LEU A 70 4.04 -3.30 12.61
CA LEU A 70 4.54 -2.70 13.85
C LEU A 70 3.84 -3.24 15.08
N HIS A 71 2.52 -3.45 15.01
CA HIS A 71 1.75 -4.10 16.08
C HIS A 71 2.24 -5.52 16.32
N HIS A 72 2.44 -6.31 15.27
CA HIS A 72 2.97 -7.66 15.40
C HIS A 72 4.37 -7.65 16.05
N GLN A 73 5.22 -6.68 15.69
CA GLN A 73 6.53 -6.54 16.33
C GLN A 73 6.42 -6.16 17.81
N GLN A 74 5.54 -5.20 18.15
CA GLN A 74 5.27 -4.83 19.55
C GLN A 74 4.78 -6.03 20.35
N ASP A 75 3.85 -6.80 19.80
CA ASP A 75 3.20 -7.93 20.47
C ASP A 75 4.14 -9.11 20.65
N SER A 76 4.93 -9.42 19.62
CA SER A 76 5.98 -10.44 19.70
C SER A 76 7.02 -10.08 20.78
N LEU A 77 7.44 -8.82 20.85
CA LEU A 77 8.34 -8.33 21.90
C LEU A 77 7.72 -8.43 23.28
N TYR A 78 6.47 -7.98 23.43
CA TYR A 78 5.74 -8.05 24.68
C TYR A 78 5.65 -9.49 25.20
N LEU A 79 5.22 -10.44 24.35
CA LEU A 79 5.10 -11.84 24.72
C LEU A 79 6.45 -12.42 25.16
N ARG A 80 7.54 -12.11 24.44
CA ARG A 80 8.89 -12.59 24.78
C ARG A 80 9.43 -12.03 26.08
N CYS A 81 9.17 -10.75 26.35
CA CYS A 81 9.60 -10.13 27.60
C CYS A 81 8.82 -10.69 28.79
N VAL A 82 7.52 -10.91 28.64
CA VAL A 82 6.69 -11.51 29.69
C VAL A 82 7.02 -12.99 29.91
N SER A 83 7.33 -13.75 28.86
CA SER A 83 7.73 -15.17 28.98
C SER A 83 9.16 -15.37 29.48
N GLN A 84 9.97 -14.31 29.59
CA GLN A 84 11.39 -14.36 29.98
C GLN A 84 12.23 -15.31 29.13
N THR A 85 11.83 -15.54 27.87
CA THR A 85 12.51 -16.47 26.96
C THR A 85 13.68 -15.82 26.22
N SER A 86 13.82 -14.49 26.31
CA SER A 86 14.92 -13.75 25.68
C SER A 86 15.70 -12.91 26.70
N ASN A 87 17.03 -12.96 26.59
CA ASN A 87 17.96 -12.08 27.30
C ASN A 87 17.85 -10.61 26.86
N ALA A 88 17.21 -10.34 25.72
CA ALA A 88 17.00 -8.98 25.22
C ALA A 88 15.93 -8.20 25.99
N CYS A 89 15.19 -8.85 26.90
CA CYS A 89 14.12 -8.24 27.69
C CYS A 89 14.46 -8.28 29.18
N THR A 90 15.65 -7.84 29.58
CA THR A 90 16.00 -7.75 31.00
C THR A 90 15.42 -6.44 31.56
N PRO A 91 14.40 -6.51 32.44
CA PRO A 91 13.88 -5.31 33.09
C PRO A 91 14.93 -4.72 34.02
N ASP A 92 15.01 -3.39 34.06
CA ASP A 92 15.75 -2.67 35.09
C ASP A 92 15.14 -2.90 36.49
N SER A 93 15.84 -2.54 37.57
CA SER A 93 15.41 -2.82 38.96
C SER A 93 14.05 -2.23 39.37
N TYR A 94 13.48 -1.32 38.57
CA TYR A 94 12.19 -0.67 38.80
C TYR A 94 11.26 -0.75 37.59
N GLU A 95 11.58 -1.61 36.62
CA GLU A 95 10.85 -1.75 35.37
C GLU A 95 10.06 -3.06 35.38
N THR A 96 8.81 -3.01 34.97
CA THR A 96 8.02 -4.22 34.71
C THR A 96 8.43 -4.84 33.36
N PRO A 97 8.26 -6.16 33.15
CA PRO A 97 8.57 -6.78 31.85
C PRO A 97 7.83 -6.14 30.66
N SER A 98 6.65 -5.57 30.88
CA SER A 98 5.87 -4.86 29.87
C SER A 98 6.46 -3.48 29.52
N GLU A 99 6.92 -2.73 30.52
CA GLU A 99 7.66 -1.47 30.32
C GLU A 99 8.99 -1.72 29.60
N ALA A 100 9.71 -2.78 29.97
CA ALA A 100 10.92 -3.20 29.28
C ALA A 100 10.63 -3.49 27.80
N ALA A 101 9.57 -4.25 27.51
CA ALA A 101 9.16 -4.54 26.12
C ALA A 101 8.91 -3.26 25.32
N TRP A 102 8.22 -2.29 25.93
CA TRP A 102 7.94 -1.01 25.29
C TRP A 102 9.21 -0.20 25.01
N ARG A 103 10.14 -0.13 25.98
CA ARG A 103 11.44 0.49 25.80
C ARG A 103 12.22 -0.15 24.66
N TYR A 104 12.28 -1.48 24.59
CA TYR A 104 12.97 -2.18 23.51
C TYR A 104 12.31 -1.96 22.15
N PHE A 105 10.98 -1.98 22.08
CA PHE A 105 10.25 -1.64 20.86
C PHE A 105 10.65 -0.25 20.35
N ARG A 106 10.66 0.76 21.23
CA ARG A 106 11.09 2.12 20.91
C ARG A 106 12.54 2.22 20.44
N ILE A 107 13.46 1.51 21.09
CA ILE A 107 14.87 1.45 20.69
C ILE A 107 15.02 0.83 19.30
N ARG A 108 14.26 -0.22 18.98
CA ARG A 108 14.29 -0.85 17.64
C ARG A 108 13.83 0.10 16.54
N LEU A 109 12.95 1.04 16.85
CA LEU A 109 12.50 2.07 15.92
C LEU A 109 13.54 3.19 15.73
N GLY A 110 14.45 3.41 16.69
CA GLY A 110 15.55 4.37 16.63
C GLY A 110 16.73 3.93 15.75
N ASP A 111 17.77 4.74 15.64
CA ASP A 111 18.96 4.37 14.84
C ASP A 111 19.63 3.11 15.39
N ASN A 112 19.97 2.17 14.51
CA ASN A 112 20.70 0.96 14.88
C ASN A 112 21.57 0.46 13.71
N THR A 113 22.32 -0.62 13.95
CA THR A 113 23.22 -1.20 12.95
C THR A 113 22.52 -1.76 11.71
N ARG A 114 21.19 -1.93 11.76
CA ARG A 114 20.36 -2.49 10.69
C ARG A 114 19.51 -1.46 9.95
N GLY A 115 19.67 -0.18 10.25
CA GLY A 115 19.07 0.89 9.45
C GLY A 115 18.79 2.18 10.22
N PRO A 116 18.28 3.20 9.52
CA PRO A 116 18.03 4.50 10.09
C PRO A 116 16.83 4.49 11.04
N SER A 117 16.76 5.53 11.87
CA SER A 117 15.66 5.85 12.76
C SER A 117 14.38 6.08 11.98
N CYS A 118 13.27 5.64 12.54
CA CYS A 118 11.92 5.96 12.09
C CYS A 118 11.38 7.25 12.74
N TYR A 119 12.08 7.78 13.75
CA TYR A 119 11.67 9.00 14.44
C TYR A 119 11.90 10.23 13.56
N THR A 120 10.86 11.03 13.40
CA THR A 120 10.86 12.23 12.55
C THR A 120 11.89 13.27 13.00
N ALA A 121 12.21 13.30 14.30
CA ALA A 121 13.24 14.18 14.87
C ALA A 121 14.65 13.86 14.35
N THR A 122 14.94 12.59 14.10
CA THR A 122 16.26 12.11 13.65
C THR A 122 16.29 11.90 12.13
N ASN A 123 15.20 11.40 11.58
CA ASN A 123 15.05 11.10 10.16
C ASN A 123 13.72 11.66 9.62
N PRO A 124 13.72 12.90 9.09
CA PRO A 124 12.53 13.54 8.55
C PRO A 124 11.90 12.81 7.36
N ALA A 125 12.71 12.05 6.60
CA ALA A 125 12.24 11.25 5.48
C ALA A 125 11.41 10.04 5.91
N GLY A 126 11.44 9.69 7.20
CA GLY A 126 10.87 8.46 7.71
C GLY A 126 11.72 7.23 7.33
N CYS A 127 11.30 6.09 7.82
CA CYS A 127 11.91 4.81 7.48
C CYS A 127 10.96 3.99 6.61
N ALA A 128 11.50 3.04 5.87
CA ALA A 128 10.74 1.95 5.29
C ALA A 128 11.31 0.64 5.83
N TYR A 129 10.49 -0.38 5.99
CA TYR A 129 10.96 -1.69 6.42
C TYR A 129 10.18 -2.77 5.67
N ASP A 130 10.79 -3.94 5.69
CA ASP A 130 10.37 -5.13 4.98
C ASP A 130 10.35 -6.30 5.98
N PHE A 131 9.41 -7.22 5.82
CA PHE A 131 9.26 -8.36 6.71
C PHE A 131 8.95 -9.60 5.88
N ILE A 132 9.94 -10.06 5.12
CA ILE A 132 9.91 -11.43 4.59
C ILE A 132 9.98 -12.44 5.74
N ASP A 133 10.58 -12.10 6.88
CA ASP A 133 10.67 -13.04 7.99
C ASP A 133 10.81 -12.39 9.38
N MET A 134 9.77 -12.51 10.21
CA MET A 134 9.78 -12.21 11.66
C MET A 134 10.20 -13.41 12.51
N THR A 135 10.28 -14.59 11.89
CA THR A 135 10.21 -15.89 12.55
C THR A 135 11.40 -16.79 12.27
N SER A 136 12.28 -16.44 11.31
CA SER A 136 13.49 -17.22 11.08
C SER A 136 14.36 -17.16 12.31
N ASN A 137 14.31 -18.27 13.03
CA ASN A 137 15.49 -18.84 13.64
C ASN A 137 16.58 -18.86 12.58
N SER A 138 17.52 -17.92 12.64
CA SER A 138 18.65 -17.93 11.71
C SER A 138 19.37 -19.27 11.89
N ILE A 139 19.38 -20.07 10.83
CA ILE A 139 19.96 -21.44 10.78
C ILE A 139 21.50 -21.41 10.86
N SER A 140 22.11 -20.29 11.26
CA SER A 140 23.55 -20.14 11.35
C SER A 140 24.01 -19.57 12.70
N GLY A 141 23.52 -20.14 13.81
CA GLY A 141 24.26 -20.37 15.07
C GLY A 141 25.01 -19.20 15.74
N ILE A 142 24.79 -17.96 15.31
CA ILE A 142 25.37 -16.73 15.85
C ILE A 142 24.19 -15.77 15.93
N ASP A 143 23.54 -15.74 17.10
CA ASP A 143 22.62 -14.71 17.61
C ASP A 143 21.63 -14.11 16.59
N SER A 144 20.31 -14.23 16.70
CA SER A 144 19.42 -14.45 17.83
C SER A 144 18.01 -14.27 17.22
N GLU A 145 16.98 -14.86 17.82
CA GLU A 145 15.59 -14.64 17.42
C GLU A 145 15.15 -13.15 17.54
N ASP A 146 16.02 -12.25 18.01
CA ASP A 146 15.85 -10.80 18.24
C ASP A 146 16.53 -9.91 17.21
N THR A 147 16.56 -10.36 15.97
CA THR A 147 17.08 -9.54 14.87
C THR A 147 16.25 -8.26 14.71
N PHE A 148 16.92 -7.11 14.77
CA PHE A 148 16.30 -5.83 14.43
C PHE A 148 15.73 -5.91 13.00
N PRO A 149 14.52 -5.39 12.74
CA PRO A 149 14.03 -5.30 11.37
C PRO A 149 15.02 -4.49 10.55
N VAL A 150 15.30 -4.95 9.33
CA VAL A 150 16.12 -4.15 8.41
C VAL A 150 15.28 -2.96 8.00
N LYS A 151 15.83 -1.77 8.24
CA LYS A 151 15.19 -0.51 7.91
C LYS A 151 15.97 0.19 6.81
N TYR A 152 15.24 0.85 5.95
CA TYR A 152 15.75 1.68 4.88
C TYR A 152 15.33 3.12 5.14
N SER A 153 16.12 4.07 4.66
CA SER A 153 15.66 5.45 4.66
C SER A 153 14.49 5.59 3.69
N GLY A 154 13.53 6.47 3.98
CA GLY A 154 12.45 6.80 3.04
C GLY A 154 12.94 7.40 1.72
N THR A 155 14.21 7.82 1.64
CA THR A 155 14.88 8.27 0.41
C THR A 155 15.89 7.26 -0.15
N ASP A 156 16.07 6.10 0.48
CA ASP A 156 17.00 5.08 0.00
C ASP A 156 16.48 4.53 -1.34
N GLU A 157 17.34 4.49 -2.37
CA GLU A 157 17.01 3.90 -3.67
C GLU A 157 16.48 2.47 -3.54
N ARG A 158 16.92 1.75 -2.50
CA ARG A 158 16.47 0.40 -2.17
C ARG A 158 15.01 0.33 -1.75
N CYS A 159 14.39 1.42 -1.33
CA CYS A 159 12.97 1.44 -0.97
C CYS A 159 12.19 2.62 -1.56
N LEU A 160 12.67 3.20 -2.68
CA LEU A 160 11.89 4.19 -3.44
C LEU A 160 10.62 3.62 -4.05
N THR A 161 10.58 2.30 -4.30
CA THR A 161 9.40 1.58 -4.79
C THR A 161 9.30 0.23 -4.10
N LEU A 162 8.08 -0.24 -3.90
CA LEU A 162 7.79 -1.60 -3.48
C LEU A 162 7.82 -2.54 -4.68
N SER A 163 8.24 -3.78 -4.45
CA SER A 163 8.13 -4.87 -5.40
C SER A 163 7.29 -5.98 -4.78
N ILE A 164 6.56 -6.72 -5.59
CA ILE A 164 5.76 -7.87 -5.15
C ILE A 164 6.62 -9.12 -5.28
N SER A 165 6.79 -9.88 -4.19
CA SER A 165 7.49 -11.17 -4.19
C SER A 165 6.66 -12.28 -4.87
N ALA A 166 7.27 -13.44 -5.12
CA ALA A 166 6.55 -14.62 -5.61
C ALA A 166 5.41 -15.07 -4.67
N GLU A 167 5.49 -14.74 -3.39
CA GLU A 167 4.50 -15.04 -2.34
C GLU A 167 3.45 -13.93 -2.20
N HIS A 168 3.43 -12.96 -3.11
CA HIS A 168 2.49 -11.83 -3.11
C HIS A 168 2.69 -10.87 -1.91
N LEU A 169 3.89 -10.82 -1.35
CA LEU A 169 4.26 -9.88 -0.29
C LEU A 169 4.88 -8.62 -0.88
N TYR A 170 4.57 -7.47 -0.29
CA TYR A 170 5.11 -6.18 -0.71
C TYR A 170 6.42 -5.87 0.02
N VAL A 171 7.51 -5.90 -0.73
CA VAL A 171 8.88 -5.80 -0.23
C VAL A 171 9.57 -4.55 -0.77
N CYS A 172 10.59 -4.04 -0.09
CA CYS A 172 11.40 -2.96 -0.64
C CYS A 172 12.19 -3.48 -1.85
N LYS A 173 12.13 -2.78 -2.99
CA LYS A 173 12.74 -3.21 -4.26
C LYS A 173 14.21 -3.62 -4.17
N GLY A 174 14.99 -2.98 -3.29
CA GLY A 174 16.43 -3.17 -3.19
C GLY A 174 16.82 -4.54 -2.63
N ALA A 175 16.89 -4.65 -1.30
CA ALA A 175 17.54 -5.80 -0.67
C ALA A 175 16.83 -7.14 -0.97
N HIS A 176 15.50 -7.11 -1.07
CA HIS A 176 14.71 -8.31 -1.28
C HIS A 176 13.97 -8.33 -2.61
N GLY A 177 13.82 -7.20 -3.31
CA GLY A 177 13.13 -7.12 -4.59
C GLY A 177 13.98 -7.38 -5.84
N THR A 178 15.18 -7.96 -5.69
CA THR A 178 16.07 -8.27 -6.82
C THR A 178 16.01 -9.77 -7.18
N GLY A 179 15.60 -10.09 -8.40
CA GLY A 179 15.63 -11.46 -8.92
C GLY A 179 14.40 -11.87 -9.74
N ALA A 180 14.40 -13.11 -10.21
CA ALA A 180 13.25 -13.70 -10.89
C ALA A 180 12.09 -13.88 -9.91
N GLY A 181 10.91 -13.36 -10.25
CA GLY A 181 9.70 -13.46 -9.42
C GLY A 181 9.32 -12.17 -8.67
N PHE A 182 10.14 -11.11 -8.74
CA PHE A 182 9.78 -9.81 -8.21
C PHE A 182 9.22 -8.90 -9.29
N THR A 183 8.08 -8.27 -9.02
CA THR A 183 7.46 -7.31 -9.93
C THR A 183 7.40 -5.93 -9.28
N ASP A 184 8.07 -4.95 -9.88
CA ASP A 184 8.04 -3.57 -9.41
C ASP A 184 6.62 -3.00 -9.43
N THR A 185 6.31 -2.23 -8.40
CA THR A 185 5.02 -1.56 -8.26
C THR A 185 5.21 -0.04 -8.25
N PRO A 186 4.16 0.73 -8.59
CA PRO A 186 4.23 2.19 -8.53
C PRO A 186 4.08 2.74 -7.10
N TYR A 187 3.99 1.89 -6.08
CA TYR A 187 3.79 2.27 -4.69
C TYR A 187 5.13 2.41 -3.97
N ALA A 188 5.24 3.40 -3.10
CA ALA A 188 6.33 3.55 -2.14
C ALA A 188 5.73 3.73 -0.75
N ARG A 189 6.34 3.14 0.27
CA ARG A 189 5.85 3.16 1.65
C ARG A 189 6.89 3.77 2.57
N THR A 190 6.47 4.72 3.39
CA THR A 190 7.30 5.32 4.43
C THR A 190 6.53 5.39 5.74
N VAL A 191 7.24 5.27 6.85
CA VAL A 191 6.71 5.32 8.21
C VAL A 191 7.48 6.39 8.98
N ASN A 192 6.71 7.31 9.56
CA ASN A 192 7.22 8.39 10.39
C ASN A 192 6.67 8.24 11.80
N ILE A 193 7.54 8.33 12.79
CA ILE A 193 7.18 8.19 14.20
C ILE A 193 7.47 9.49 14.93
N VAL A 194 6.59 9.88 15.83
CA VAL A 194 6.76 11.03 16.72
C VAL A 194 6.45 10.56 18.14
N SER A 195 7.40 10.75 19.06
CA SER A 195 7.16 10.56 20.50
C SER A 195 6.22 11.67 20.97
N VAL A 196 5.12 11.31 21.60
CA VAL A 196 4.14 12.23 22.18
C VAL A 196 4.24 12.09 23.69
N PRO A 197 4.72 13.13 24.39
CA PRO A 197 4.83 13.07 25.84
C PRO A 197 3.43 13.02 26.46
N THR A 198 3.12 11.92 27.13
CA THR A 198 1.81 11.66 27.74
C THR A 198 1.72 12.29 29.13
N PHE A 199 2.86 12.39 29.83
CA PHE A 199 2.94 12.90 31.20
C PHE A 199 3.92 14.05 31.32
N ILE A 200 3.51 15.11 32.03
CA ILE A 200 4.38 16.23 32.40
C ILE A 200 5.10 15.82 33.70
N ALA A 201 6.08 14.94 33.61
CA ALA A 201 6.91 14.59 34.76
C ALA A 201 8.37 15.00 34.49
N SER A 202 9.02 15.51 35.53
CA SER A 202 10.43 15.91 35.53
C SER A 202 11.41 14.74 35.59
N ASP A 203 10.88 13.51 35.65
CA ASP A 203 11.65 12.32 35.98
C ASP A 203 11.91 11.50 34.72
N GLN A 204 13.04 10.78 34.71
CA GLN A 204 13.49 9.94 33.58
C GLN A 204 12.47 8.86 33.16
N ASP A 205 11.48 8.57 34.02
CA ASP A 205 10.39 7.64 33.74
C ASP A 205 9.32 8.24 32.80
N ALA A 206 9.24 9.57 32.68
CA ALA A 206 8.31 10.24 31.77
C ALA A 206 8.62 9.87 30.31
N GLU A 207 9.89 9.92 29.91
CA GLU A 207 10.31 9.57 28.56
C GLU A 207 10.06 8.09 28.24
N ARG A 208 9.96 7.20 29.24
CA ARG A 208 9.73 5.77 29.05
C ARG A 208 8.28 5.45 28.70
N GLN A 209 7.33 6.26 29.16
CA GLN A 209 5.89 6.05 28.97
C GLN A 209 5.28 6.92 27.86
N ASP A 210 6.10 7.59 27.06
CA ASP A 210 5.64 8.34 25.90
C ASP A 210 4.85 7.45 24.94
N ASP A 211 3.73 7.98 24.48
CA ASP A 211 2.97 7.41 23.37
C ASP A 211 3.70 7.65 22.05
N LEU A 212 3.57 6.73 21.10
CA LEU A 212 4.09 6.94 19.76
C LEU A 212 2.96 7.26 18.80
N ARG A 213 3.03 8.42 18.16
CA ARG A 213 2.22 8.72 16.99
C ARG A 213 2.92 8.18 15.75
N VAL A 214 2.43 7.06 15.24
CA VAL A 214 2.94 6.41 14.04
C VAL A 214 2.12 6.88 12.84
N THR A 215 2.80 7.30 11.79
CA THR A 215 2.19 7.76 10.53
C THR A 215 2.75 6.93 9.38
N ALA A 216 1.94 6.03 8.83
CA ALA A 216 2.25 5.31 7.61
C ALA A 216 1.78 6.13 6.40
N ARG A 217 2.67 6.33 5.43
CA ARG A 217 2.41 7.04 4.18
C ARG A 217 2.70 6.10 3.01
N VAL A 218 1.77 6.05 2.08
CA VAL A 218 1.97 5.35 0.81
C VAL A 218 1.79 6.34 -0.32
N SER A 219 2.83 6.49 -1.14
CA SER A 219 2.81 7.36 -2.32
C SER A 219 2.76 6.53 -3.60
N PHE A 220 1.96 6.96 -4.57
CA PHE A 220 1.89 6.31 -5.88
C PHE A 220 1.61 7.32 -6.99
N ARG A 221 2.09 7.02 -8.20
CA ARG A 221 1.86 7.86 -9.38
C ARG A 221 0.54 7.49 -10.04
N HIS A 222 -0.35 8.48 -10.17
CA HIS A 222 -1.64 8.33 -10.85
C HIS A 222 -1.47 8.42 -12.38
N ILE A 223 -2.47 7.99 -13.15
CA ILE A 223 -2.43 7.97 -14.63
C ILE A 223 -2.19 9.33 -15.30
N ASN A 224 -2.39 10.43 -14.57
CA ASN A 224 -2.16 11.80 -15.03
C ASN A 224 -0.75 12.30 -14.68
N GLY A 225 0.12 11.44 -14.15
CA GLY A 225 1.51 11.75 -13.79
C GLY A 225 1.71 12.34 -12.39
N TYR A 226 0.63 12.76 -11.71
CA TYR A 226 0.73 13.32 -10.37
C TYR A 226 0.89 12.22 -9.31
N THR A 227 1.73 12.48 -8.31
CA THR A 227 1.87 11.61 -7.15
C THR A 227 0.75 11.88 -6.16
N LYS A 228 -0.03 10.85 -5.82
CA LYS A 228 -0.97 10.87 -4.70
C LYS A 228 -0.33 10.23 -3.48
N GLN A 229 -0.79 10.65 -2.31
CA GLN A 229 -0.38 10.08 -1.04
C GLN A 229 -1.59 9.71 -0.21
N VAL A 230 -1.56 8.51 0.36
CA VAL A 230 -2.47 8.05 1.41
C VAL A 230 -1.70 8.09 2.71
N ARG A 231 -2.37 8.53 3.79
CA ARG A 231 -1.80 8.62 5.12
C ARG A 231 -2.74 7.98 6.13
N VAL A 232 -2.22 7.02 6.87
CA VAL A 232 -2.88 6.41 8.03
C VAL A 232 -2.06 6.79 9.27
N VAL A 233 -2.75 7.22 10.32
CA VAL A 233 -2.14 7.66 11.58
C VAL A 233 -2.72 6.81 12.69
N GLU A 234 -1.85 6.28 13.53
CA GLU A 234 -2.22 5.47 14.68
C GLU A 234 -1.36 5.85 15.89
N PHE A 235 -1.89 5.61 17.08
CA PHE A 235 -1.21 5.86 18.34
C PHE A 235 -0.90 4.53 19.00
N PHE A 236 0.36 4.33 19.33
CA PHE A 236 0.84 3.16 20.03
C PHE A 236 1.10 3.57 21.48
N HIS A 237 0.63 2.74 22.40
CA HIS A 237 0.74 2.96 23.83
C HIS A 237 1.52 1.81 24.45
N ALA A 238 2.15 2.06 25.59
CA ALA A 238 2.68 1.00 26.43
C ALA A 238 1.52 0.06 26.84
N ARG A 239 1.74 -1.25 26.78
CA ARG A 239 0.78 -2.23 27.29
C ARG A 239 0.96 -2.35 28.80
N SER A 240 -0.13 -2.18 29.56
CA SER A 240 -0.18 -2.37 31.01
C SER A 240 -0.54 -3.80 31.37
#